data_AF-B8FLW7-F1
#
_entry.id   AF-B8FLW7-F1
#
_cell.length_a   1.000
_cell.length_b   1.000
_cell.length_c   1.000
_cell.angle_alpha   90.00
_cell.angle_beta   90.00
_cell.angle_gamma   90.00
#
_symmetry.space_group_name_H-M   'P 1'
#
loop_
_entity.id
_entity.type
_entity.pdbx_description
1 polymer ?
#
loop_
_entity_poly.entity_id
_entity_poly.type
_entity_poly.pdbx_seq_one_letter_code
_entity_poly.pdbx_strand_id
1 'polypeptide(L)'
;MESGNIAFVQGGGGKGSQFFPVWLYRVGRIVLAGVFLWSGIAKIQDPRSFAVIIEAFGLLPEIAIEPISLLLPILEIAAAVGILLDVKGSLGMITGMLILFIFVLGYGLHMGLDVDCGCFGPDDPEAEAFHSLRPALYRDFVMMAGVAYLYIWRYARSVRPVRPIEILTVWKKGNKND
;
A
#
# COMPACT_ATOMS: atom_id res chain seq x y z
N MET A 1 11.29 -9.32 35.82
CA MET A 1 10.38 -10.24 35.12
C MET A 1 9.08 -9.50 34.92
N GLU A 2 8.98 -8.69 33.86
CA GLU A 2 7.72 -8.05 33.48
C GLU A 2 7.21 -8.74 32.22
N SER A 3 6.13 -9.47 32.43
CA SER A 3 5.28 -10.11 31.44
C SER A 3 4.84 -9.06 30.43
N GLY A 4 5.43 -9.13 29.24
CA GLY A 4 4.97 -8.42 28.05
C GLY A 4 3.52 -8.79 27.80
N ASN A 5 2.63 -7.88 28.18
CA ASN A 5 1.21 -7.99 27.96
C ASN A 5 0.98 -7.87 26.45
N ILE A 6 1.05 -9.01 25.76
CA ILE A 6 0.46 -9.21 24.44
C ILE A 6 -1.01 -8.86 24.60
N ALA A 7 -1.36 -7.62 24.23
CA ALA A 7 -2.74 -7.16 24.19
C ALA A 7 -3.47 -7.87 23.04
N PHE A 8 -3.72 -9.17 23.23
CA PHE A 8 -4.81 -9.86 22.59
C PHE A 8 -6.07 -9.08 22.95
N VAL A 9 -6.71 -8.56 21.91
CA VAL A 9 -8.01 -7.89 21.96
C VAL A 9 -9.02 -8.83 22.63
N GLN A 10 -9.16 -8.72 23.95
CA GLN A 10 -10.23 -9.31 24.73
C GLN A 10 -11.08 -8.20 25.35
N GLY A 11 -12.29 -8.06 24.82
CA GLY A 11 -13.51 -7.92 25.62
C GLY A 11 -14.03 -6.52 25.91
N GLY A 12 -15.24 -6.23 25.40
CA GLY A 12 -16.11 -5.16 25.92
C GLY A 12 -17.40 -4.89 25.13
N GLY A 13 -18.44 -5.71 25.34
CA GLY A 13 -19.87 -5.29 25.30
C GLY A 13 -20.65 -5.31 23.97
N GLY A 14 -21.57 -6.28 23.80
CA GLY A 14 -22.68 -6.24 22.82
C GLY A 14 -22.92 -7.53 22.04
N LYS A 15 -23.69 -8.48 22.59
CA LYS A 15 -24.02 -9.77 21.94
C LYS A 15 -24.89 -9.53 20.70
N GLY A 16 -24.35 -9.75 19.48
CA GLY A 16 -25.12 -9.80 18.23
C GLY A 16 -24.47 -9.11 17.03
N SER A 17 -24.01 -7.86 17.17
CA SER A 17 -23.50 -7.03 16.06
C SER A 17 -21.98 -6.74 16.11
N GLN A 18 -21.28 -7.26 17.12
CA GLN A 18 -19.85 -6.98 17.37
C GLN A 18 -18.88 -7.88 16.60
N PHE A 19 -19.35 -9.00 16.01
CA PHE A 19 -18.50 -9.93 15.26
C PHE A 19 -18.20 -9.44 13.84
N PHE A 20 -19.25 -9.15 13.07
CA PHE A 20 -19.17 -8.61 11.70
C PHE A 20 -18.12 -7.49 11.52
N PRO A 21 -18.08 -6.46 12.38
CA PRO A 21 -17.16 -5.35 12.16
C PRO A 21 -15.67 -5.68 12.36
N VAL A 22 -15.34 -6.63 13.24
CA VAL A 22 -13.94 -7.02 13.50
C VAL A 22 -13.41 -7.88 12.36
N TRP A 23 -14.24 -8.79 11.84
CA TRP A 23 -13.89 -9.57 10.65
C TRP A 23 -13.75 -8.67 9.42
N LEU A 24 -14.65 -7.71 9.24
CA LEU A 24 -14.55 -6.73 8.15
C LEU A 24 -13.26 -5.91 8.22
N TYR A 25 -12.84 -5.49 9.41
CA TYR A 25 -11.55 -4.81 9.60
C TYR A 25 -10.35 -5.71 9.24
N ARG A 26 -10.34 -6.97 9.68
CA ARG A 26 -9.25 -7.91 9.36
C ARG A 26 -9.19 -8.24 7.87
N VAL A 27 -10.33 -8.56 7.27
CA VAL A 27 -10.44 -8.85 5.83
C VAL A 27 -10.01 -7.63 5.02
N GLY A 28 -10.49 -6.43 5.34
CA GLY A 28 -10.09 -5.21 4.65
C GLY A 28 -8.59 -4.97 4.68
N ARG A 29 -7.93 -5.23 5.82
CA ARG A 29 -6.47 -5.14 5.93
C ARG A 29 -5.73 -6.19 5.10
N ILE A 30 -6.19 -7.44 5.13
CA ILE A 30 -5.58 -8.53 4.35
C ILE A 30 -5.72 -8.25 2.85
N VAL A 31 -6.90 -7.80 2.41
CA VAL A 31 -7.14 -7.43 1.00
C VAL A 31 -6.23 -6.28 0.60
N LEU A 32 -6.18 -5.20 1.38
CA LEU A 32 -5.35 -4.04 1.07
C LEU A 32 -3.86 -4.42 1.00
N ALA A 33 -3.37 -5.23 1.93
CA ALA A 33 -2.00 -5.73 1.89
C ALA A 33 -1.75 -6.65 0.69
N GLY A 34 -2.69 -7.54 0.36
CA GLY A 34 -2.58 -8.45 -0.78
C GLY A 34 -2.47 -7.69 -2.10
N VAL A 35 -3.26 -6.62 -2.27
CA VAL A 35 -3.21 -5.79 -3.49
C VAL A 35 -1.89 -5.05 -3.63
N PHE A 36 -1.39 -4.41 -2.57
CA PHE A 36 -0.10 -3.73 -2.59
C PHE A 36 1.06 -4.71 -2.78
N LEU A 37 1.00 -5.88 -2.17
CA LEU A 37 2.02 -6.92 -2.31
C LEU A 37 2.06 -7.45 -3.75
N TRP A 38 0.90 -7.80 -4.32
CA TRP A 38 0.80 -8.26 -5.70
C TRP A 38 1.30 -7.19 -6.67
N SER A 39 0.89 -5.93 -6.47
CA SER A 39 1.32 -4.82 -7.31
C SER A 39 2.82 -4.58 -7.23
N GLY A 40 3.43 -4.63 -6.04
CA GLY A 40 4.86 -4.42 -5.87
C GLY A 40 5.69 -5.56 -6.47
N ILE A 41 5.25 -6.81 -6.30
CA ILE A 41 5.91 -7.97 -6.93
C ILE A 41 5.88 -7.85 -8.46
N ALA A 42 4.73 -7.51 -9.04
CA ALA A 42 4.59 -7.35 -10.48
C ALA A 42 5.57 -6.29 -11.05
N LYS A 43 5.77 -5.17 -10.34
CA LYS A 43 6.71 -4.11 -10.75
C LYS A 43 8.19 -4.50 -10.57
N ILE A 44 8.51 -5.32 -9.58
CA ILE A 44 9.88 -5.83 -9.36
C ILE A 44 10.27 -6.92 -10.36
N GLN A 45 9.30 -7.68 -10.88
CA GLN A 45 9.57 -8.71 -11.88
C GLN A 45 10.09 -8.13 -13.19
N ASP A 46 9.62 -6.93 -13.55
CA ASP A 46 10.15 -6.19 -14.68
C ASP A 46 10.29 -4.69 -14.38
N PRO A 47 11.41 -4.29 -13.72
CA PRO A 47 11.66 -2.90 -13.38
C PRO A 47 11.98 -2.05 -14.61
N ARG A 48 12.31 -2.66 -15.75
CA ARG A 48 12.60 -1.95 -17.01
C ARG A 48 11.33 -1.44 -17.65
N SER A 49 10.31 -2.28 -17.82
CA SER A 49 9.01 -1.81 -18.30
C SER A 49 8.40 -0.77 -17.36
N PHE A 50 8.56 -0.95 -16.04
CA PHE A 50 8.10 0.06 -15.08
C PHE A 50 8.86 1.39 -15.18
N ALA A 51 10.17 1.37 -15.46
CA ALA A 51 10.95 2.58 -15.72
C ALA A 51 10.47 3.33 -16.97
N VAL A 52 10.18 2.62 -18.06
CA VAL A 52 9.61 3.19 -19.29
C VAL A 52 8.26 3.86 -19.01
N ILE A 53 7.41 3.23 -18.20
CA ILE A 53 6.14 3.84 -17.78
C ILE A 53 6.38 5.13 -16.99
N ILE A 54 7.33 5.14 -16.03
CA ILE A 54 7.68 6.34 -15.25
C ILE A 54 8.22 7.45 -16.16
N GLU A 55 9.05 7.10 -17.14
CA GLU A 55 9.60 8.02 -18.14
C GLU A 55 8.49 8.66 -18.98
N ALA A 56 7.49 7.87 -19.40
CA ALA A 56 6.35 8.35 -20.17
C ALA A 56 5.50 9.40 -19.42
N PHE A 57 5.50 9.40 -18.08
CA PHE A 57 4.86 10.46 -17.29
C PHE A 57 5.64 11.78 -17.30
N GLY A 58 6.95 11.78 -17.62
CA GLY A 58 7.78 12.98 -17.70
C GLY A 58 7.93 13.77 -16.40
N LEU A 59 7.64 13.16 -15.25
CA LEU A 59 7.62 13.83 -13.94
C LEU A 59 9.00 13.92 -13.27
N LEU A 60 9.95 13.07 -13.66
CA LEU A 60 11.24 12.90 -13.01
C LEU A 60 12.39 13.08 -14.00
N PRO A 61 13.56 13.56 -13.54
CA PRO A 61 14.76 13.59 -14.38
C PRO A 61 15.26 12.17 -14.64
N GLU A 62 15.88 11.94 -15.80
CA GLU A 62 16.37 10.61 -16.25
C GLU A 62 17.20 9.87 -15.19
N ILE A 63 18.08 10.58 -14.48
CA ILE A 63 18.93 9.99 -13.43
C ILE A 63 18.15 9.43 -12.22
N ALA A 64 16.90 9.88 -12.02
CA ALA A 64 16.05 9.45 -10.93
C ALA A 64 15.08 8.33 -11.33
N ILE A 65 14.92 8.02 -12.62
CA ILE A 65 13.94 7.04 -13.10
C ILE A 65 14.29 5.63 -12.62
N GLU A 66 15.52 5.18 -12.86
CA GLU A 66 16.01 3.86 -12.44
C GLU A 66 15.93 3.62 -10.92
N PRO A 67 16.41 4.53 -10.03
CA PRO A 67 16.29 4.29 -8.60
C PRO A 67 14.83 4.30 -8.15
N ILE A 68 13.98 5.17 -8.72
CA ILE A 68 12.56 5.24 -8.34
C ILE A 68 11.78 4.01 -8.82
N SER A 69 12.11 3.45 -9.99
CA SER A 69 11.46 2.24 -10.51
C SER A 69 11.70 1.02 -9.61
N LEU A 70 12.81 1.00 -8.85
CA LEU A 70 13.10 -0.03 -7.85
C LEU A 70 12.59 0.34 -6.45
N LEU A 71 12.74 1.60 -6.03
CA LEU A 71 12.38 2.04 -4.69
C LEU A 71 10.86 2.01 -4.46
N LEU A 72 10.06 2.43 -5.44
CA LEU A 72 8.59 2.43 -5.31
C LEU A 72 8.02 1.03 -5.02
N PRO A 73 8.34 -0.02 -5.81
CA PRO A 73 7.89 -1.38 -5.51
C PRO A 73 8.35 -1.90 -4.16
N ILE A 74 9.58 -1.59 -3.75
CA ILE A 74 10.10 -1.98 -2.42
C ILE A 74 9.26 -1.34 -1.32
N LEU A 75 8.92 -0.05 -1.46
CA LEU A 75 8.06 0.65 -0.51
C LEU A 75 6.64 0.06 -0.48
N GLU A 76 6.07 -0.32 -1.64
CA GLU A 76 4.76 -0.99 -1.71
C GLU A 76 4.75 -2.31 -0.94
N ILE A 77 5.75 -3.16 -1.16
CA ILE A 77 5.91 -4.44 -0.48
C ILE A 77 6.12 -4.22 1.03
N ALA A 78 6.98 -3.28 1.41
CA ALA A 78 7.24 -2.94 2.81
C ALA A 78 5.98 -2.44 3.51
N ALA A 79 5.17 -1.60 2.84
CA ALA A 79 3.91 -1.11 3.37
C ALA A 79 2.86 -2.23 3.53
N ALA A 80 2.77 -3.13 2.55
CA ALA A 80 1.91 -4.32 2.60
C ALA A 80 2.26 -5.23 3.78
N VAL A 81 3.53 -5.57 3.95
CA VAL A 81 4.03 -6.36 5.08
C VAL A 81 3.79 -5.63 6.40
N GLY A 82 4.02 -4.32 6.44
CA GLY A 82 3.76 -3.48 7.60
C GLY A 82 2.27 -3.48 8.02
N ILE A 83 1.34 -3.46 7.06
CA ILE A 83 -0.09 -3.59 7.34
C ILE A 83 -0.44 -5.00 7.80
N LEU A 84 0.15 -6.06 7.22
CA LEU A 84 -0.09 -7.43 7.69
C LEU A 84 0.30 -7.60 9.16
N LEU A 85 1.41 -7.00 9.56
CA LEU A 85 1.95 -7.06 10.92
C LEU A 85 1.35 -6.02 11.91
N ASP A 86 0.41 -5.18 11.47
CA ASP A 86 -0.19 -4.07 12.26
C ASP A 86 0.84 -3.08 12.84
N VAL A 87 1.92 -2.82 12.09
CA VAL A 87 2.98 -1.92 12.54
C VAL A 87 2.49 -0.48 12.54
N LYS A 88 2.80 0.26 13.61
CA LYS A 88 2.48 1.70 13.70
C LYS A 88 3.14 2.46 12.55
N GLY A 89 2.34 3.14 11.74
CA GLY A 89 2.80 3.93 10.59
C GLY A 89 2.54 3.29 9.24
N SER A 90 2.29 1.97 9.18
CA SER A 90 1.99 1.26 7.92
C SER A 90 0.77 1.80 7.19
N LEU A 91 -0.32 2.10 7.92
CA LEU A 91 -1.50 2.76 7.34
C LEU A 91 -1.18 4.14 6.75
N GLY A 92 -0.31 4.91 7.41
CA GLY A 92 0.10 6.23 6.93
C GLY A 92 0.94 6.11 5.66
N MET A 93 1.81 5.11 5.60
CA MET A 93 2.61 4.81 4.41
C MET A 93 1.73 4.45 3.21
N ILE A 94 0.75 3.54 3.39
CA ILE A 94 -0.21 3.21 2.32
C ILE A 94 -1.01 4.44 1.89
N THR A 95 -1.46 5.26 2.85
CA THR A 95 -2.20 6.49 2.52
C THR A 95 -1.37 7.43 1.67
N GLY A 96 -0.10 7.65 2.04
CA GLY A 96 0.81 8.48 1.26
C GLY A 96 1.05 7.94 -0.14
N MET A 97 1.24 6.62 -0.28
CA MET A 97 1.42 5.99 -1.59
C MET A 97 0.16 6.07 -2.46
N LEU A 98 -1.02 5.84 -1.89
CA LEU A 98 -2.29 6.00 -2.62
C LEU A 98 -2.51 7.43 -3.09
N ILE A 99 -2.22 8.43 -2.26
CA ILE A 99 -2.30 9.84 -2.67
C ILE A 99 -1.35 10.11 -3.84
N LEU A 100 -0.11 9.60 -3.76
CA LEU A 100 0.87 9.73 -4.82
C LEU A 100 0.39 9.08 -6.12
N PHE A 101 -0.14 7.85 -6.08
CA PHE A 101 -0.63 7.17 -7.29
C PHE A 101 -1.85 7.86 -7.88
N ILE A 102 -2.83 8.26 -7.06
CA ILE A 102 -3.98 9.03 -7.52
C ILE A 102 -3.53 10.32 -8.21
N PHE A 103 -2.54 11.02 -7.65
CA PHE A 103 -2.01 12.25 -8.23
C PHE A 103 -1.31 12.00 -9.57
N VAL A 104 -0.41 11.02 -9.64
CA VAL A 104 0.33 10.68 -10.87
C VAL A 104 -0.62 10.18 -11.98
N LEU A 105 -1.55 9.29 -11.65
CA LEU A 105 -2.55 8.78 -12.60
C LEU A 105 -3.50 9.89 -13.07
N GLY A 106 -3.94 10.76 -12.16
CA GLY A 106 -4.78 11.92 -12.50
C GLY A 106 -4.05 12.91 -13.40
N TYR A 107 -2.76 13.14 -13.15
CA TYR A 107 -1.91 13.96 -14.03
C TYR A 107 -1.78 13.34 -15.43
N GLY A 108 -1.54 12.02 -15.52
CA GLY A 108 -1.45 11.34 -16.81
C GLY A 108 -2.76 11.40 -17.61
N LEU A 109 -3.91 11.28 -16.94
CA LEU A 109 -5.21 11.44 -17.57
C LEU A 109 -5.42 12.87 -18.09
N HIS A 110 -4.98 13.88 -17.35
CA HIS A 110 -5.04 15.28 -17.79
C HIS A 110 -4.12 15.58 -18.98
N MET A 111 -2.98 14.90 -19.07
CA MET A 111 -2.07 14.99 -20.22
C MET A 111 -2.54 14.18 -21.44
N GLY A 112 -3.64 13.42 -21.33
CA GLY A 112 -4.16 12.62 -22.43
C GLY A 112 -3.30 11.39 -22.74
N LEU A 113 -2.59 10.85 -21.74
CA LEU A 113 -1.83 9.60 -21.87
C LEU A 113 -2.74 8.37 -22.03
N ASP A 114 -4.06 8.54 -21.98
CA ASP A 114 -5.04 7.47 -22.14
C ASP A 114 -4.98 6.87 -23.56
N VAL A 115 -4.98 5.55 -23.69
CA VAL A 115 -4.84 4.85 -24.99
C VAL A 115 -6.02 5.15 -25.92
N ASP A 116 -7.17 5.48 -25.36
CA ASP A 116 -8.34 5.96 -26.13
C ASP A 116 -8.03 7.22 -26.98
N CYS A 117 -6.97 7.96 -26.66
CA CYS A 117 -6.53 9.14 -27.41
C CYS A 117 -5.63 8.82 -28.63
N GLY A 118 -5.20 7.57 -28.80
CA GLY A 118 -4.45 7.10 -29.98
C GLY A 118 -2.95 7.42 -29.96
N CYS A 119 -2.38 7.79 -28.81
CA CYS A 119 -0.97 8.19 -28.68
C CYS A 119 0.05 7.02 -28.68
N PHE A 120 -0.37 5.78 -28.38
CA PHE A 120 0.51 4.63 -28.18
C PHE A 120 0.13 3.44 -29.07
N GLY A 121 1.12 2.66 -29.51
CA GLY A 121 0.91 1.46 -30.32
C GLY A 121 0.47 0.26 -29.47
N PRO A 122 -0.31 -0.69 -30.02
CA PRO A 122 -0.86 -1.82 -29.26
C PRO A 122 0.18 -2.81 -28.72
N ASP A 123 1.43 -2.77 -29.21
CA ASP A 123 2.52 -3.65 -28.79
C ASP A 123 3.50 -2.98 -27.80
N ASP A 124 3.26 -1.71 -27.43
CA ASP A 124 4.13 -0.95 -26.54
C ASP A 124 3.76 -1.22 -25.06
N PRO A 125 4.72 -1.44 -24.15
CA PRO A 125 4.48 -1.61 -22.70
C PRO A 125 3.63 -0.48 -22.08
N GLU A 126 3.75 0.72 -22.63
CA GLU A 126 2.99 1.91 -22.28
C GLU A 126 1.49 1.71 -22.55
N ALA A 127 1.12 1.11 -23.68
CA ALA A 127 -0.28 0.94 -24.06
C ALA A 127 -1.03 0.02 -23.10
N GLU A 128 -0.42 -1.06 -22.62
CA GLU A 128 -1.04 -1.92 -21.60
C GLU A 128 -1.25 -1.17 -20.28
N ALA A 129 -0.25 -0.39 -19.85
CA ALA A 129 -0.33 0.41 -18.63
C ALA A 129 -1.40 1.51 -18.73
N PHE A 130 -1.42 2.24 -19.85
CA PHE A 130 -2.32 3.38 -20.07
C PHE A 130 -3.75 2.99 -20.42
N HIS A 131 -4.01 1.82 -21.03
CA HIS A 131 -5.39 1.32 -21.16
C HIS A 131 -6.01 1.06 -19.78
N SER A 132 -5.18 0.69 -18.80
CA SER A 132 -5.62 0.44 -17.43
C SER A 132 -5.64 1.69 -16.54
N LEU A 133 -5.39 2.89 -17.06
CA LEU A 133 -5.26 4.12 -16.25
C LEU A 133 -6.55 4.50 -15.51
N ARG A 134 -7.70 4.54 -16.19
CA ARG A 134 -8.98 4.85 -15.54
C ARG A 134 -9.41 3.77 -14.54
N PRO A 135 -9.36 2.46 -14.88
CA PRO A 135 -9.60 1.40 -13.89
C PRO A 135 -8.65 1.47 -12.70
N ALA A 136 -7.36 1.76 -12.92
CA ALA A 136 -6.36 1.88 -11.84
C ALA A 136 -6.70 3.04 -10.91
N LEU A 137 -7.06 4.21 -11.46
CA LEU A 137 -7.46 5.36 -10.67
C LEU A 137 -8.72 5.07 -9.84
N TYR A 138 -9.73 4.43 -10.44
CA TYR A 138 -10.94 4.01 -9.72
C TYR A 138 -10.61 3.04 -8.57
N ARG A 139 -9.76 2.05 -8.84
CA ARG A 139 -9.29 1.08 -7.86
C ARG A 139 -8.58 1.77 -6.69
N ASP A 140 -7.76 2.79 -6.95
CA ASP A 140 -7.05 3.53 -5.92
C ASP A 140 -8.00 4.39 -5.07
N PHE A 141 -9.04 4.99 -5.66
CA PHE A 141 -10.12 5.65 -4.91
C PHE A 141 -10.90 4.68 -4.02
N VAL A 142 -11.21 3.47 -4.51
CA VAL A 142 -11.85 2.43 -3.71
C VAL A 142 -10.96 2.00 -2.54
N MET A 143 -9.66 1.82 -2.77
CA MET A 143 -8.70 1.53 -1.72
C MET A 143 -8.58 2.69 -0.71
N MET A 144 -8.61 3.94 -1.17
CA MET A 144 -8.59 5.13 -0.31
C MET A 144 -9.82 5.16 0.63
N ALA A 145 -11.01 4.85 0.11
CA ALA A 145 -12.21 4.72 0.92
C ALA A 145 -12.07 3.59 1.97
N GLY A 146 -11.48 2.45 1.58
CA GLY A 146 -11.15 1.36 2.48
C GLY A 146 -10.18 1.79 3.60
N VAL A 147 -9.12 2.52 3.27
CA VAL A 147 -8.16 3.06 4.24
C VAL A 147 -8.84 4.06 5.19
N ALA A 148 -9.69 4.96 4.68
CA ALA A 148 -10.46 5.89 5.49
C ALA A 148 -11.38 5.14 6.48
N TYR A 149 -12.06 4.08 6.02
CA TYR A 149 -12.84 3.21 6.90
C TYR A 149 -11.98 2.58 8.00
N LEU A 150 -10.79 2.07 7.67
CA LEU A 150 -9.86 1.52 8.67
C LEU A 150 -9.39 2.57 9.68
N TYR A 151 -9.14 3.82 9.26
CA TYR A 151 -8.80 4.93 10.15
C TYR A 151 -9.95 5.29 11.10
N ILE A 152 -11.16 5.44 10.58
CA ILE A 152 -12.37 5.73 11.37
C ILE A 152 -12.59 4.62 12.40
N TRP A 153 -12.45 3.35 11.96
CA TRP A 153 -12.59 2.20 12.84
C TRP A 153 -11.53 2.19 13.95
N ARG A 154 -10.27 2.49 13.61
CA ARG A 154 -9.16 2.57 14.57
C ARG A 154 -9.36 3.68 15.60
N TYR A 155 -9.84 4.84 15.15
CA TYR A 155 -10.14 5.99 16.00
C TYR A 155 -11.30 5.68 16.96
N ALA A 156 -12.40 5.12 16.44
CA ALA A 156 -13.57 4.76 17.24
C ALA A 156 -13.29 3.67 18.30
N ARG A 157 -12.32 2.76 18.06
CA ARG A 157 -12.05 1.61 18.93
C ARG A 157 -10.71 1.66 19.67
N SER A 158 -9.97 2.76 19.61
CA SER A 158 -8.67 2.94 20.31
C SER A 158 -7.68 1.77 20.14
N VAL A 159 -7.67 1.12 18.97
CA VAL A 159 -6.80 -0.04 18.71
C VAL A 159 -5.34 0.44 18.58
N ARG A 160 -4.51 0.08 19.56
CA ARG A 160 -3.10 0.47 19.61
C ARG A 160 -2.27 -0.39 18.65
N PRO A 161 -1.61 0.20 17.62
CA PRO A 161 -0.67 -0.53 16.76
C PRO A 161 0.55 -1.00 17.55
N VAL A 162 1.20 -2.05 17.03
CA VAL A 162 2.50 -2.53 17.51
C VAL A 162 3.56 -1.47 17.20
N ARG A 163 4.36 -1.09 18.19
CA ARG A 163 5.38 -0.03 18.03
C ARG A 163 6.65 -0.64 17.41
N PRO A 164 7.29 0.00 16.41
CA PRO A 164 8.54 -0.48 15.82
C PRO A 164 9.66 -0.74 16.85
N ILE A 165 9.69 0.07 17.92
CA ILE A 165 10.66 -0.05 19.03
C ILE A 165 10.52 -1.37 19.80
N GLU A 166 9.32 -1.94 19.91
CA GLU A 166 9.12 -3.22 20.61
C GLU A 166 9.70 -4.41 19.81
N ILE A 167 9.69 -4.33 18.47
CA ILE A 167 10.27 -5.36 17.61
C ILE A 167 11.81 -5.33 17.70
N LEU A 168 12.40 -4.13 17.68
CA LEU A 168 13.85 -3.95 17.77
C LEU A 168 14.42 -4.40 19.12
N THR A 169 13.69 -4.21 20.23
CA THR A 169 14.15 -4.67 21.54
C THR A 169 14.12 -6.20 21.66
N VAL A 170 13.12 -6.87 21.07
CA VAL A 170 13.07 -8.33 20.99
C VAL A 170 14.23 -8.87 20.15
N TRP A 171 14.48 -8.30 18.97
CA TRP A 171 15.56 -8.74 18.10
C TRP A 171 16.95 -8.53 18.72
N LYS A 172 17.18 -7.37 19.35
CA LYS A 172 18.44 -7.07 20.07
C LYS A 172 18.67 -7.97 21.27
N LYS A 173 17.59 -8.48 21.90
CA LYS A 173 17.68 -9.40 23.04
C LYS A 173 17.97 -10.84 22.60
N GLY A 174 17.49 -11.25 21.42
CA GLY A 174 17.83 -12.55 20.82
C GLY A 174 19.30 -12.64 20.45
N ASN A 175 19.83 -11.64 19.74
CA ASN A 175 21.22 -11.62 19.25
C ASN A 175 22.30 -11.40 20.33
N LYS A 176 21.94 -11.38 21.63
CA LYS A 176 22.86 -11.23 22.77
C LYS A 176 23.04 -12.51 23.58
N ASN A 177 22.26 -13.55 23.28
CA ASN A 177 22.30 -14.83 23.98
C ASN A 177 22.99 -15.93 23.16
N ASP A 178 23.60 -15.55 22.04
CA ASP A 178 24.35 -16.41 21.11
C ASP A 178 25.85 -16.07 21.20
#